data_AF-E9CPB3-F1
#
_entry.id   AF-E9CPB3-F1
#
_cell.length_a   1.000
_cell.length_b   1.000
_cell.length_c   1.000
_cell.angle_alpha   90.00
_cell.angle_beta   90.00
_cell.angle_gamma   90.00
#
_symmetry.space_group_name_H-M   'P 1'
#
loop_
_entity.id
_entity.type
_entity.pdbx_description
1 polymer ?
#
loop_
_entity_poly.entity_id
_entity_poly.type
_entity_poly.pdbx_seq_one_letter_code
_entity_poly.pdbx_strand_id
1 'polypeptide(L)'
;MIVEFEARILALIDDQVEYASDDELFAGGYLRGHLTLAVAEVEDQGEHTAEALKTRVESSLNKAITAGELSPPDQMLVRSMWENLYQAALPPT
;
A
#
# COMPACT_ATOMS: atom_id res chain seq x y z
N MET A 1 -16.63 -1.03 2.65
CA MET A 1 -16.23 -2.28 1.96
C MET A 1 -14.74 -2.21 1.62
N ILE A 2 -14.06 -3.35 1.40
CA ILE A 2 -12.61 -3.34 1.13
C ILE A 2 -12.25 -2.54 -0.14
N VAL A 3 -13.09 -2.62 -1.18
CA VAL A 3 -12.95 -1.82 -2.41
C VAL A 3 -13.00 -0.31 -2.15
N GLU A 4 -13.83 0.15 -1.21
CA GLU A 4 -13.87 1.58 -0.84
C GLU A 4 -12.61 1.99 -0.08
N PHE A 5 -12.04 1.07 0.71
CA PHE A 5 -10.80 1.31 1.44
C PHE A 5 -9.60 1.35 0.49
N GLU A 6 -9.54 0.45 -0.50
CA GLU A 6 -8.60 0.52 -1.61
C GLU A 6 -8.71 1.85 -2.35
N ALA A 7 -9.92 2.24 -2.75
CA ALA A 7 -10.15 3.49 -3.48
C ALA A 7 -9.67 4.73 -2.70
N ARG A 8 -9.81 4.74 -1.35
CA ARG A 8 -9.27 5.81 -0.51
C ARG A 8 -7.75 5.85 -0.53
N ILE A 9 -7.08 4.69 -0.41
CA ILE A 9 -5.61 4.63 -0.48
C ILE A 9 -5.12 5.05 -1.87
N LEU A 10 -5.77 4.59 -2.94
CA LEU A 10 -5.42 4.97 -4.31
C LEU A 10 -5.57 6.48 -4.54
N ALA A 11 -6.64 7.09 -4.02
CA ALA A 11 -6.84 8.53 -4.08
C ALA A 11 -5.74 9.29 -3.32
N LEU A 12 -5.35 8.82 -2.13
CA LEU A 12 -4.24 9.42 -1.36
C LEU A 12 -2.89 9.34 -2.12
N ILE A 13 -2.65 8.26 -2.86
CA ILE A 13 -1.47 8.13 -3.73
C ILE A 13 -1.57 9.13 -4.89
N ASP A 14 -2.73 9.23 -5.54
CA ASP A 14 -2.95 10.14 -6.69
C ASP A 14 -2.81 11.61 -6.28
N ASP A 15 -3.29 11.98 -5.10
CA ASP A 15 -3.23 13.36 -4.58
C ASP A 15 -1.78 13.82 -4.30
N GLN A 16 -0.85 12.88 -4.08
CA GLN A 16 0.56 13.19 -3.86
C GLN A 16 1.34 13.46 -5.16
N VAL A 17 0.82 13.04 -6.32
CA VAL A 17 1.57 13.03 -7.59
C VAL A 17 2.10 14.41 -8.01
N GLU A 18 1.33 15.47 -7.76
CA GLU A 18 1.70 16.83 -8.18
C GLU A 18 2.91 17.39 -7.41
N TYR A 19 3.15 16.94 -6.17
CA TYR A 19 4.15 17.52 -5.27
C TYR A 19 5.21 16.52 -4.80
N ALA A 20 5.04 15.24 -5.11
CA ALA A 20 5.96 14.18 -4.74
C ALA A 20 7.31 14.30 -5.46
N SER A 21 8.37 13.94 -4.74
CA SER A 21 9.69 13.67 -5.32
C SER A 21 9.68 12.41 -6.20
N ASP A 22 10.70 12.22 -7.03
CA ASP A 22 10.85 11.02 -7.86
C ASP A 22 10.82 9.72 -7.03
N ASP A 23 11.46 9.73 -5.85
CA ASP A 23 11.48 8.58 -4.94
C ASP A 23 10.08 8.30 -4.36
N GLU A 24 9.32 9.34 -4.04
CA GLU A 24 7.93 9.21 -3.56
C GLU A 24 6.98 8.74 -4.67
N LEU A 25 7.15 9.22 -5.89
CA LEU A 25 6.41 8.73 -7.06
C LEU A 25 6.70 7.25 -7.31
N PHE A 26 7.96 6.83 -7.20
CA PHE A 26 8.35 5.44 -7.26
C PHE A 26 7.66 4.62 -6.15
N ALA A 27 7.75 5.06 -4.89
CA ALA A 27 7.16 4.36 -3.76
C ALA A 27 5.63 4.23 -3.89
N GLY A 28 4.94 5.30 -4.33
CA GLY A 28 3.50 5.30 -4.56
C GLY A 28 3.08 4.34 -5.67
N GLY A 29 3.80 4.33 -6.80
CA GLY A 29 3.57 3.40 -7.89
C GLY A 29 3.82 1.93 -7.49
N TYR A 30 4.87 1.70 -6.70
CA TYR A 30 5.20 0.38 -6.16
C TYR A 30 4.12 -0.13 -5.21
N LEU A 31 3.66 0.71 -4.28
CA LEU A 31 2.59 0.38 -3.34
C LEU A 31 1.25 0.13 -4.03
N ARG A 32 0.93 0.87 -5.09
CA ARG A 32 -0.28 0.63 -5.89
C ARG A 32 -0.34 -0.81 -6.40
N GLY A 33 0.77 -1.34 -6.93
CA GLY A 33 0.84 -2.72 -7.40
C GLY A 33 0.58 -3.75 -6.29
N HIS A 34 1.21 -3.55 -5.13
CA HIS A 34 1.03 -4.41 -3.96
C HIS A 34 -0.39 -4.35 -3.39
N LEU A 35 -0.99 -3.15 -3.36
CA LEU A 35 -2.35 -2.94 -2.87
C LEU A 35 -3.37 -3.66 -3.74
N THR A 36 -3.34 -3.47 -5.06
CA THR A 36 -4.32 -4.07 -5.97
C THR A 36 -4.23 -5.60 -5.95
N LEU A 37 -3.03 -6.17 -5.87
CA LEU A 37 -2.88 -7.62 -5.71
C LEU A 37 -3.45 -8.10 -4.36
N ALA A 38 -3.14 -7.38 -3.27
CA ALA A 38 -3.62 -7.73 -1.94
C ALA A 38 -5.15 -7.68 -1.84
N VAL A 39 -5.81 -6.68 -2.43
CA VAL A 39 -7.28 -6.61 -2.47
C VAL A 39 -7.88 -7.84 -3.14
N ALA A 40 -7.37 -8.20 -4.32
CA ALA A 40 -7.83 -9.40 -5.03
C ALA A 40 -7.65 -10.68 -4.19
N GLU A 41 -6.53 -10.83 -3.48
CA GLU A 41 -6.28 -11.98 -2.60
C GLU A 41 -7.20 -12.03 -1.38
N VAL A 42 -7.51 -10.87 -0.78
CA VAL A 42 -8.39 -10.77 0.39
C VAL A 42 -9.84 -11.08 -0.01
N GLU A 43 -10.29 -10.57 -1.16
CA GLU A 43 -11.62 -10.85 -1.70
C GLU A 43 -11.82 -12.33 -2.05
N ASP A 44 -10.83 -12.98 -2.67
CA ASP A 44 -10.87 -14.42 -2.98
C ASP A 44 -11.00 -15.29 -1.72
N GLN A 45 -10.48 -14.81 -0.59
CA GLN A 45 -10.56 -15.50 0.71
C GLN A 45 -11.83 -15.18 1.50
N GLY A 46 -12.71 -14.30 0.99
CA GLY A 46 -13.91 -13.85 1.68
C GLY A 46 -13.63 -12.98 2.92
N GLU A 47 -12.43 -12.42 3.01
CA GLU A 47 -12.05 -11.46 4.03
C GLU A 47 -12.38 -10.03 3.53
N HIS A 48 -12.77 -9.12 4.42
CA HIS A 48 -13.21 -7.77 4.01
C HIS A 48 -12.79 -6.67 5.00
N THR A 49 -11.80 -6.94 5.85
CA THR A 49 -11.34 -6.00 6.88
C THR A 49 -10.11 -5.22 6.42
N ALA A 50 -9.90 -4.03 6.99
CA ALA A 50 -8.70 -3.24 6.74
C ALA A 50 -7.45 -3.98 7.25
N GLU A 51 -7.58 -4.72 8.36
CA GLU A 51 -6.50 -5.50 8.96
C GLU A 51 -6.07 -6.68 8.09
N ALA A 52 -7.02 -7.35 7.42
CA ALA A 52 -6.74 -8.39 6.44
C ALA A 52 -5.93 -7.84 5.27
N LEU A 53 -6.37 -6.69 4.73
CA LEU A 53 -5.65 -6.01 3.67
C LEU A 53 -4.24 -5.59 4.11
N LYS A 54 -4.11 -5.02 5.30
CA LYS A 54 -2.81 -4.63 5.87
C LYS A 54 -1.85 -5.81 5.90
N THR A 55 -2.33 -6.94 6.43
CA THR A 55 -1.54 -8.16 6.53
C THR A 55 -1.06 -8.64 5.15
N ARG A 56 -1.92 -8.58 4.14
CA ARG A 56 -1.58 -9.02 2.77
C ARG A 56 -0.61 -8.07 2.08
N VAL A 57 -0.82 -6.76 2.18
CA VAL A 57 0.12 -5.76 1.64
C VAL A 57 1.50 -5.92 2.30
N GLU A 58 1.57 -5.98 3.62
CA GLU A 58 2.84 -6.15 4.33
C GLU A 58 3.53 -7.48 4.02
N SER A 59 2.77 -8.56 3.88
CA SER A 59 3.32 -9.86 3.47
C SER A 59 3.92 -9.79 2.07
N SER A 60 3.22 -9.19 1.11
CA SER A 60 3.71 -9.06 -0.27
C SER A 60 4.94 -8.14 -0.35
N LEU A 61 4.96 -7.02 0.37
CA LEU A 61 6.11 -6.15 0.49
C LEU A 61 7.32 -6.88 1.09
N ASN A 62 7.12 -7.62 2.19
CA ASN A 62 8.20 -8.37 2.83
C ASN A 62 8.81 -9.43 1.90
N LYS A 63 7.98 -10.10 1.07
CA LYS A 63 8.47 -11.07 0.07
C LYS A 63 9.35 -10.39 -0.98
N ALA A 64 8.87 -9.29 -1.58
CA ALA A 64 9.61 -8.56 -2.61
C ALA A 64 10.93 -7.97 -2.07
N ILE A 65 10.90 -7.44 -0.85
CA ILE A 65 12.09 -6.94 -0.15
C ILE A 65 13.10 -8.07 0.09
N THR A 66 12.64 -9.24 0.54
CA THR A 66 13.51 -10.41 0.76
C THR A 66 14.09 -10.94 -0.56
N ALA A 67 13.37 -10.77 -1.66
CA ALA A 67 13.84 -11.12 -3.01
C ALA A 67 14.86 -10.11 -3.57
N GLY A 68 15.11 -8.99 -2.87
CA GLY A 68 16.09 -7.98 -3.27
C GLY A 68 15.58 -6.97 -4.30
N GLU A 69 14.27 -6.79 -4.42
CA GLU A 69 13.67 -5.85 -5.40
C GLU A 69 13.93 -4.37 -5.06
N LEU A 70 14.18 -4.05 -3.79
CA LEU A 70 14.33 -2.66 -3.31
C LEU A 70 15.68 -2.43 -2.63
N SER A 71 16.26 -1.26 -2.85
CA SER A 71 17.44 -0.79 -2.11
C SER A 71 17.08 -0.47 -0.65
N PRO A 72 18.04 -0.44 0.30
CA PRO A 72 17.72 -0.15 1.70
C PRO A 72 16.99 1.19 1.93
N PRO A 73 17.35 2.31 1.25
CA PRO A 73 16.56 3.54 1.30
C PRO A 73 15.12 3.36 0.83
N ASP A 74 14.91 2.69 -0.31
CA ASP A 74 13.57 2.47 -0.87
C ASP A 74 12.71 1.60 0.05
N GLN A 75 13.30 0.61 0.71
CA GLN A 75 12.60 -0.21 1.71
C GLN A 75 12.05 0.64 2.87
N MET A 76 12.83 1.62 3.36
CA MET A 76 12.36 2.51 4.41
C MET A 76 11.23 3.41 3.89
N LEU A 77 11.43 4.01 2.71
CA LEU A 77 10.46 4.91 2.10
C LEU A 77 9.11 4.23 1.86
N VAL A 78 9.11 3.07 1.20
CA VAL A 78 7.89 2.29 0.89
C VAL A 78 7.15 1.89 2.16
N ARG A 79 7.85 1.45 3.21
CA ARG A 79 7.22 1.08 4.48
C ARG A 79 6.60 2.27 5.21
N SER A 80 7.33 3.39 5.27
CA SER A 80 6.82 4.61 5.91
C SER A 80 5.62 5.19 5.17
N MET A 81 5.69 5.23 3.84
CA MET A 81 4.57 5.67 3.01
C MET A 81 3.34 4.75 3.18
N TRP A 82 3.53 3.43 3.19
CA TRP A 82 2.45 2.47 3.43
C TRP A 82 1.72 2.72 4.75
N GLU A 83 2.45 2.84 5.86
CA GLU A 83 1.82 3.07 7.17
C GLU A 83 1.03 4.38 7.19
N ASN A 84 1.58 5.46 6.60
CA ASN A 84 0.89 6.74 6.51
C ASN A 84 -0.41 6.64 5.70
N LEU A 85 -0.37 5.98 4.53
CA LEU A 85 -1.54 5.79 3.68
C LEU A 85 -2.60 4.94 4.36
N TYR A 86 -2.19 3.85 5.02
CA TYR A 86 -3.10 2.97 5.74
C TYR A 86 -3.83 3.73 6.86
N GLN A 87 -3.08 4.46 7.70
CA GLN A 87 -3.65 5.24 8.79
C GLN A 87 -4.59 6.35 8.29
N ALA A 88 -4.21 7.05 7.21
CA ALA A 88 -5.04 8.10 6.63
C ALA A 88 -6.34 7.58 6.01
N ALA A 89 -6.38 6.31 5.56
CA ALA A 89 -7.57 5.69 5.00
C ALA A 89 -8.54 5.14 6.06
N LEU A 90 -8.08 4.92 7.30
CA LEU A 90 -8.92 4.47 8.40
C LEU A 90 -10.03 5.49 8.71
N PRO A 91 -11.24 5.02 9.08
CA PRO A 91 -12.29 5.93 9.51
C PRO A 91 -11.85 6.71 10.76
N PRO A 92 -12.23 7.99 10.89
CA PRO A 92 -11.95 8.77 12.09
C PRO A 92 -12.58 8.10 13.31
N THR A 93 -11.82 8.01 14.40
CA THR A 93 -12.26 7.52 15.72
C THR A 93 -13.21 8.47 16.41
#